data_AF-A0A6I3J805-F1
#
_entry.id   AF-A0A6I3J805-F1
#
_cell.length_a   1.000
_cell.length_b   1.000
_cell.length_c   1.000
_cell.angle_alpha   90.00
_cell.angle_beta   90.00
_cell.angle_gamma   90.00
#
_symmetry.space_group_name_H-M   'P 1'
#
loop_
_entity.id
_entity.type
_entity.pdbx_description
1 polymer ?
#
loop_
_entity_poly.entity_id
_entity_poly.type
_entity_poly.pdbx_seq_one_letter_code
_entity_poly.pdbx_strand_id
1 'polypeptide(L)'
;MSAPAWLGIGAQRSGTTWFTDLLTQHPAVGLGTNGKKEQQLLHKVADGRVEAHEYLDLFPADGVHRGDWTPQYLRHASAPATAARLVPDAPVLVLLRDPVERFRSAMRLAATRGKSWPYPVPITIQTWSGFYADQLDAWAAAVGRDRMHVMVYEVVRRDPQAAVDEVWRRIGVDPVPLAEVERASGSSSQAEWDWTPGLKESLQVMYRPQAERLAKDWGLDVSAWSGLH
;
A
#
# COMPACT_ATOMS: atom_id res chain seq x y z
N MET A 1 -18.69 7.61 -15.87
CA MET A 1 -18.79 7.14 -14.47
C MET A 1 -17.60 7.73 -13.75
N SER A 2 -17.81 8.32 -12.57
CA SER A 2 -16.72 8.86 -11.77
C SER A 2 -15.96 7.71 -11.10
N ALA A 3 -14.65 7.88 -10.89
CA ALA A 3 -13.75 6.88 -10.34
C ALA A 3 -12.77 7.58 -9.38
N PRO A 4 -12.03 6.85 -8.52
CA PRO A 4 -11.01 7.46 -7.69
C PRO A 4 -10.00 8.25 -8.54
N ALA A 5 -9.58 9.42 -8.07
CA ALA A 5 -8.51 10.22 -8.67
C ALA A 5 -7.12 9.62 -8.43
N TRP A 6 -6.98 8.72 -7.45
CA TRP A 6 -5.77 7.96 -7.16
C TRP A 6 -6.13 6.65 -6.45
N LEU A 7 -5.35 5.60 -6.67
CA LEU A 7 -5.59 4.27 -6.11
C LEU A 7 -4.33 3.76 -5.40
N GLY A 8 -4.35 3.72 -4.08
CA GLY A 8 -3.31 3.09 -3.25
C GLY A 8 -3.59 1.61 -3.02
N ILE A 9 -2.66 0.74 -3.43
CA ILE A 9 -2.91 -0.72 -3.39
C ILE A 9 -2.11 -1.45 -2.32
N GLY A 10 -1.05 -0.84 -1.78
CA GLY A 10 -0.15 -1.54 -0.90
C GLY A 10 1.00 -0.70 -0.36
N ALA A 11 1.85 -1.28 0.48
CA ALA A 11 1.69 -2.60 1.10
C ALA A 11 1.20 -2.48 2.55
N GLN A 12 0.48 -3.51 3.02
CA GLN A 12 0.00 -3.54 4.42
C GLN A 12 1.20 -3.49 5.38
N ARG A 13 1.15 -2.59 6.38
CA ARG A 13 2.23 -2.33 7.36
C ARG A 13 3.47 -1.59 6.82
N SER A 14 3.33 -0.92 5.69
CA SER A 14 4.39 -0.10 5.08
C SER A 14 4.20 1.41 5.26
N GLY A 15 3.40 1.86 6.22
CA GLY A 15 3.23 3.29 6.51
C GLY A 15 2.16 4.00 5.65
N THR A 16 1.26 3.26 5.00
CA THR A 16 0.25 3.83 4.10
C THR A 16 -0.72 4.80 4.77
N THR A 17 -1.04 4.60 6.06
CA THR A 17 -1.87 5.57 6.83
C THR A 17 -1.14 6.90 6.97
N TRP A 18 0.11 6.88 7.46
CA TRP A 18 0.92 8.10 7.58
C TRP A 18 1.06 8.83 6.23
N PHE A 19 1.35 8.10 5.16
CA PHE A 19 1.46 8.72 3.84
C PHE A 19 0.13 9.30 3.34
N THR A 20 -0.99 8.63 3.62
CA THR A 20 -2.32 9.16 3.29
C THR A 20 -2.60 10.44 4.09
N ASP A 21 -2.28 10.45 5.38
CA ASP A 21 -2.48 11.62 6.24
C ASP A 21 -1.74 12.84 5.67
N LEU A 22 -0.52 12.65 5.15
CA LEU A 22 0.22 13.69 4.42
C LEU A 22 -0.43 14.08 3.08
N LEU A 23 -0.80 13.10 2.26
CA LEU A 23 -1.39 13.31 0.94
C LEU A 23 -2.68 14.13 1.02
N THR A 24 -3.50 13.89 2.05
CA THR A 24 -4.78 14.58 2.29
C THR A 24 -4.64 15.94 3.00
N GLN A 25 -3.43 16.44 3.24
CA GLN A 25 -3.24 17.81 3.71
C GLN A 25 -3.56 18.84 2.61
N HIS A 26 -3.51 18.43 1.35
CA HIS A 26 -3.86 19.30 0.23
C HIS A 26 -5.37 19.55 0.19
N PRO A 27 -5.84 20.81 0.11
CA PRO A 27 -7.27 21.15 0.22
C PRO A 27 -8.15 20.55 -0.88
N ALA A 28 -7.58 20.25 -2.05
CA ALA A 28 -8.27 19.58 -3.16
C ALA A 28 -8.15 18.05 -3.16
N VAL A 29 -7.46 17.43 -2.19
CA VAL A 29 -7.22 15.97 -2.17
C VAL A 29 -7.96 15.37 -0.99
N GLY A 30 -8.70 14.28 -1.24
CA GLY A 30 -9.57 13.70 -0.22
C GLY A 30 -9.64 12.19 -0.26
N LEU A 31 -10.42 11.65 0.66
CA LEU A 31 -10.81 10.25 0.69
C LEU A 31 -12.19 10.08 0.02
N GLY A 32 -12.64 8.84 -0.10
CA GLY A 32 -14.03 8.56 -0.50
C GLY A 32 -15.03 9.36 0.35
N THR A 33 -16.25 9.58 -0.15
CA THR A 33 -17.29 10.40 0.51
C THR A 33 -17.62 9.94 1.94
N ASN A 34 -17.33 8.68 2.27
CA ASN A 34 -17.47 8.10 3.61
C ASN A 34 -16.31 8.44 4.58
N GLY A 35 -15.33 9.25 4.16
CA GLY A 35 -14.17 9.67 4.96
C GLY A 35 -13.17 8.56 5.27
N LYS A 36 -13.26 7.39 4.61
CA LYS A 36 -12.39 6.24 4.88
C LYS A 36 -11.25 6.15 3.88
N LYS A 37 -10.07 5.80 4.38
CA LYS A 37 -8.90 5.49 3.56
C LYS A 37 -9.07 4.14 2.83
N GLU A 38 -9.41 3.09 3.58
CA GLU A 38 -9.49 1.73 3.05
C GLU A 38 -10.95 1.38 2.72
N GLN A 39 -11.30 1.34 1.43
CA GLN A 39 -12.65 0.95 1.02
C GLN A 39 -12.87 -0.56 1.08
N GLN A 40 -11.85 -1.36 0.76
CA GLN A 40 -11.96 -2.84 0.77
C GLN A 40 -13.11 -3.34 -0.12
N LEU A 41 -13.25 -2.79 -1.34
CA LEU A 41 -14.37 -3.06 -2.25
C LEU A 41 -13.96 -3.69 -3.59
N LEU A 42 -12.78 -3.40 -4.16
CA LEU A 42 -12.43 -3.93 -5.50
C LEU A 42 -12.49 -5.47 -5.58
N HIS A 43 -12.04 -6.16 -4.55
CA HIS A 43 -12.14 -7.63 -4.49
C HIS A 43 -13.58 -8.13 -4.32
N LYS A 44 -14.44 -7.35 -3.64
CA LYS A 44 -15.87 -7.68 -3.46
C LYS A 44 -16.71 -7.39 -4.71
N VAL A 45 -16.27 -6.44 -5.52
CA VAL A 45 -16.85 -6.25 -6.84
C VAL A 45 -16.44 -7.38 -7.78
N ALA A 46 -15.19 -7.87 -7.64
CA ALA A 46 -14.69 -8.99 -8.43
C ALA A 46 -15.42 -10.31 -8.13
N ASP A 47 -15.77 -10.56 -6.87
CA ASP A 47 -16.47 -11.78 -6.44
C ASP A 47 -18.00 -11.67 -6.52
N GLY A 48 -18.54 -10.56 -7.02
CA GLY A 48 -19.97 -10.32 -7.20
C GLY A 48 -20.75 -10.10 -5.90
N ARG A 49 -20.06 -9.79 -4.79
CA ARG A 49 -20.72 -9.50 -3.49
C ARG A 49 -21.19 -8.05 -3.36
N VAL A 50 -20.62 -7.16 -4.16
CA VAL A 50 -20.89 -5.72 -4.16
C VAL A 50 -20.99 -5.28 -5.61
N GLU A 51 -21.98 -4.45 -5.92
CA GLU A 51 -22.12 -3.89 -7.26
C GLU A 51 -21.07 -2.82 -7.53
N ALA A 52 -20.67 -2.65 -8.80
CA ALA A 52 -19.61 -1.70 -9.15
C ALA A 52 -19.94 -0.25 -8.74
N HIS A 53 -21.23 0.15 -8.79
CA HIS A 53 -21.65 1.50 -8.42
C HIS A 53 -21.42 1.79 -6.94
N GLU A 54 -21.56 0.80 -6.05
CA GLU A 54 -21.31 0.98 -4.61
C GLU A 54 -19.85 1.38 -4.32
N TYR A 55 -18.91 1.03 -5.20
CA TYR A 55 -17.54 1.53 -5.14
C TYR A 55 -17.38 2.91 -5.78
N LEU A 56 -17.92 3.09 -6.98
CA LEU A 56 -17.71 4.30 -7.79
C LEU A 56 -18.43 5.53 -7.20
N ASP A 57 -19.57 5.34 -6.55
CA ASP A 57 -20.37 6.41 -5.91
C ASP A 57 -19.63 7.06 -4.71
N LEU A 58 -18.57 6.43 -4.21
CA LEU A 58 -17.69 7.01 -3.19
C LEU A 58 -16.78 8.10 -3.76
N PHE A 59 -16.67 8.22 -5.08
CA PHE A 59 -15.76 9.12 -5.79
C PHE A 59 -16.52 9.97 -6.81
N PRO A 60 -17.48 10.80 -6.40
CA PRO A 60 -18.19 11.69 -7.32
C PRO A 60 -17.23 12.72 -7.94
N ALA A 61 -17.59 13.23 -9.12
CA ALA A 61 -16.88 14.34 -9.76
C ALA A 61 -17.29 15.68 -9.11
N ASP A 62 -16.94 15.88 -7.84
CA ASP A 62 -17.32 17.04 -7.01
C ASP A 62 -16.19 18.08 -6.85
N GLY A 63 -15.14 17.97 -7.67
CA GLY A 63 -13.97 18.84 -7.63
C GLY A 63 -12.91 18.44 -6.60
N VAL A 64 -13.14 17.40 -5.80
CA VAL A 64 -12.14 16.83 -4.88
C VAL A 64 -11.48 15.62 -5.53
N HIS A 65 -10.14 15.56 -5.51
CA HIS A 65 -9.35 14.41 -5.96
C HIS A 65 -9.39 13.31 -4.89
N ARG A 66 -10.52 12.58 -4.84
CA ARG A 66 -10.78 11.53 -3.86
C ARG A 66 -10.09 10.22 -4.24
N GLY A 67 -9.51 9.51 -3.28
CA GLY A 67 -8.88 8.21 -3.53
C GLY A 67 -9.18 7.11 -2.52
N ASP A 68 -8.80 5.89 -2.91
CA ASP A 68 -8.88 4.66 -2.10
C ASP A 68 -7.46 4.16 -1.87
N TRP A 69 -7.02 4.08 -0.61
CA TRP A 69 -5.82 3.33 -0.27
C TRP A 69 -6.19 2.09 0.52
N THR A 70 -6.36 0.97 -0.16
CA THR A 70 -6.59 -0.33 0.47
C THR A 70 -5.33 -1.20 0.32
N PRO A 71 -4.49 -1.32 1.37
CA PRO A 71 -3.17 -1.95 1.24
C PRO A 71 -3.18 -3.46 0.95
N GLN A 72 -4.35 -4.09 1.04
CA GLN A 72 -4.53 -5.52 0.77
C GLN A 72 -4.70 -5.80 -0.72
N TYR A 73 -5.03 -4.79 -1.54
CA TYR A 73 -5.21 -4.97 -2.98
C TYR A 73 -3.94 -5.47 -3.66
N LEU A 74 -2.75 -5.05 -3.21
CA LEU A 74 -1.47 -5.45 -3.79
C LEU A 74 -1.33 -6.97 -3.89
N ARG A 75 -1.70 -7.70 -2.82
CA ARG A 75 -1.62 -9.18 -2.79
C ARG A 75 -2.90 -9.89 -3.23
N HIS A 76 -3.97 -9.16 -3.55
CA HIS A 76 -5.27 -9.76 -3.86
C HIS A 76 -5.39 -10.05 -5.37
N ALA A 77 -5.41 -11.32 -5.75
CA ALA A 77 -5.31 -11.74 -7.16
C ALA A 77 -6.37 -11.15 -8.10
N SER A 78 -7.59 -10.90 -7.61
CA SER A 78 -8.65 -10.29 -8.44
C SER A 78 -8.63 -8.76 -8.50
N ALA A 79 -7.88 -8.09 -7.62
CA ALA A 79 -7.89 -6.63 -7.55
C ALA A 79 -7.28 -5.94 -8.78
N PRO A 80 -6.16 -6.42 -9.38
CA PRO A 80 -5.61 -5.81 -10.60
C PRO A 80 -6.61 -5.74 -11.76
N ALA A 81 -7.25 -6.86 -12.09
CA ALA A 81 -8.22 -6.94 -13.19
C ALA A 81 -9.46 -6.07 -12.94
N THR A 82 -9.94 -6.01 -11.70
CA THR A 82 -11.06 -5.13 -11.34
C THR A 82 -10.67 -3.65 -11.39
N ALA A 83 -9.45 -3.31 -10.94
CA ALA A 83 -8.94 -1.95 -11.04
C ALA A 83 -8.80 -1.51 -12.49
N ALA A 84 -8.28 -2.36 -13.38
CA ALA A 84 -8.16 -2.07 -14.81
C ALA A 84 -9.52 -1.74 -15.45
N ARG A 85 -10.61 -2.37 -15.00
CA ARG A 85 -11.97 -2.12 -15.49
C ARG A 85 -12.64 -0.90 -14.89
N LEU A 86 -12.48 -0.66 -13.59
CA LEU A 86 -13.23 0.36 -12.84
C LEU A 86 -12.48 1.68 -12.64
N VAL A 87 -11.15 1.62 -12.65
CA VAL A 87 -10.25 2.75 -12.39
C VAL A 87 -9.21 2.79 -13.51
N PRO A 88 -9.58 3.07 -14.77
CA PRO A 88 -8.68 2.93 -15.91
C PRO A 88 -7.61 4.02 -16.01
N ASP A 89 -7.82 5.18 -15.40
CA ASP A 89 -6.96 6.36 -15.66
C ASP A 89 -6.08 6.74 -14.47
N ALA A 90 -6.55 6.56 -13.24
CA ALA A 90 -5.87 7.08 -12.05
C ALA A 90 -4.48 6.45 -11.84
N PRO A 91 -3.50 7.20 -11.28
CA PRO A 91 -2.24 6.63 -10.84
C PRO A 91 -2.46 5.58 -9.75
N VAL A 92 -1.69 4.49 -9.84
CA VAL A 92 -1.69 3.37 -8.90
C VAL A 92 -0.49 3.50 -7.97
N LEU A 93 -0.74 3.84 -6.72
CA LEU A 93 0.27 4.13 -5.72
C LEU A 93 0.64 2.88 -4.91
N VAL A 94 1.94 2.67 -4.72
CA VAL A 94 2.47 1.58 -3.89
C VAL A 94 3.53 2.14 -2.96
N LEU A 95 3.41 1.85 -1.66
CA LEU A 95 4.43 2.15 -0.67
C LEU A 95 4.95 0.84 -0.09
N LEU A 96 6.16 0.47 -0.48
CA LEU A 96 6.86 -0.72 0.01
C LEU A 96 7.65 -0.37 1.27
N ARG A 97 7.97 -1.38 2.06
CA ARG A 97 8.84 -1.29 3.24
C ARG A 97 9.69 -2.55 3.26
N ASP A 98 10.84 -2.50 3.93
CA ASP A 98 11.60 -3.70 4.26
C ASP A 98 10.66 -4.90 4.57
N PRO A 99 10.73 -5.98 3.77
CA PRO A 99 9.74 -7.05 3.85
C PRO A 99 9.84 -7.87 5.15
N VAL A 100 11.01 -7.91 5.80
CA VAL A 100 11.24 -8.56 7.10
C VAL A 100 10.63 -7.71 8.21
N GLU A 101 10.88 -6.40 8.22
CA GLU A 101 10.29 -5.49 9.21
C GLU A 101 8.77 -5.32 9.02
N ARG A 102 8.30 -5.34 7.77
CA ARG A 102 6.86 -5.38 7.46
C ARG A 102 6.22 -6.66 8.01
N PHE A 103 6.87 -7.82 7.82
CA PHE A 103 6.40 -9.08 8.39
C PHE A 103 6.30 -9.00 9.91
N ARG A 104 7.37 -8.55 10.60
CA ARG A 104 7.39 -8.37 12.06
C ARG A 104 6.27 -7.45 12.53
N SER A 105 6.06 -6.32 11.85
CA SER A 105 5.00 -5.37 12.14
C SER A 105 3.60 -5.97 11.98
N ALA A 106 3.41 -6.89 11.03
CA ALA A 106 2.14 -7.59 10.86
C ALA A 106 1.89 -8.61 11.99
N MET A 107 2.93 -9.33 12.42
CA MET A 107 2.84 -10.27 13.55
C MET A 107 2.49 -9.57 14.87
N ARG A 108 3.11 -8.41 15.15
CA ARG A 108 2.76 -7.57 16.31
C ARG A 108 1.30 -7.12 16.31
N LEU A 109 0.79 -6.70 15.14
CA LEU A 109 -0.61 -6.32 15.00
C LEU A 109 -1.56 -7.50 15.24
N ALA A 110 -1.21 -8.69 14.77
CA ALA A 110 -1.99 -9.90 15.02
C ALA A 110 -2.04 -10.24 16.52
N ALA A 111 -0.90 -10.13 17.22
CA ALA A 111 -0.82 -10.28 18.66
C ALA A 111 -1.67 -9.25 19.42
N THR A 112 -1.65 -7.98 19.01
CA THR A 112 -2.48 -6.90 19.62
C THR A 112 -3.97 -7.21 19.54
N ARG A 113 -4.42 -7.83 18.44
CA ARG A 113 -5.85 -8.08 18.19
C ARG A 113 -6.41 -9.30 18.95
N GLY A 114 -5.61 -9.94 19.80
CA GLY A 114 -6.06 -11.02 20.67
C GLY A 114 -6.63 -12.23 19.92
N LYS A 115 -6.36 -12.38 18.62
CA LYS A 115 -6.78 -13.56 17.87
C LYS A 115 -5.87 -14.72 18.27
N SER A 116 -6.21 -15.42 19.34
CA SER A 116 -5.58 -16.68 19.74
C SER A 116 -6.12 -17.83 18.87
N TRP A 117 -5.73 -17.85 17.60
CA TRP A 117 -5.66 -19.11 16.85
C TRP A 117 -4.21 -19.57 16.94
N PRO A 118 -3.85 -20.87 16.86
CA PRO A 118 -2.44 -21.27 16.90
C PRO A 118 -1.56 -20.54 15.87
N TYR A 119 -2.16 -19.91 14.83
CA TYR A 119 -1.55 -18.92 13.94
C TYR A 119 -2.58 -17.86 13.45
N PRO A 120 -2.64 -16.61 13.98
CA PRO A 120 -3.59 -15.59 13.50
C PRO A 120 -3.03 -14.80 12.31
N VAL A 121 -3.70 -14.95 11.16
CA VAL A 121 -3.15 -14.83 9.79
C VAL A 121 -2.05 -15.86 9.59
N PRO A 122 -2.25 -16.87 8.73
CA PRO A 122 -1.22 -17.87 8.47
C PRO A 122 0.11 -17.17 8.22
N ILE A 123 1.15 -17.60 8.94
CA ILE A 123 2.52 -17.16 8.73
C ILE A 123 2.85 -17.14 7.23
N THR A 124 2.32 -18.11 6.48
CA THR A 124 2.38 -18.21 5.02
C THR A 124 1.80 -17.00 4.29
N ILE A 125 0.64 -16.46 4.70
CA ILE A 125 0.07 -15.23 4.12
C ILE A 125 0.95 -14.03 4.44
N GLN A 126 1.46 -13.92 5.67
CA GLN A 126 2.37 -12.82 6.00
C GLN A 126 3.68 -12.94 5.25
N THR A 127 4.22 -14.14 5.08
CA THR A 127 5.41 -14.38 4.22
C THR A 127 5.11 -13.95 2.79
N TRP A 128 4.03 -14.44 2.19
CA TRP A 128 3.63 -14.05 0.83
C TRP A 128 3.47 -12.53 0.66
N SER A 129 3.00 -11.83 1.70
CA SER A 129 2.81 -10.37 1.65
C SER A 129 4.10 -9.57 1.48
N GLY A 130 5.28 -10.18 1.62
CA GLY A 130 6.59 -9.57 1.30
C GLY A 130 7.12 -9.89 -0.11
N PHE A 131 6.43 -10.73 -0.91
CA PHE A 131 6.81 -11.08 -2.28
C PHE A 131 6.34 -9.98 -3.24
N TYR A 132 6.89 -8.78 -3.08
CA TYR A 132 6.39 -7.61 -3.79
C TYR A 132 6.62 -7.68 -5.29
N ALA A 133 7.73 -8.26 -5.78
CA ALA A 133 8.04 -8.26 -7.20
C ALA A 133 6.97 -8.99 -8.01
N ASP A 134 6.56 -10.19 -7.56
CA ASP A 134 5.51 -10.97 -8.21
C ASP A 134 4.14 -10.26 -8.17
N GLN A 135 3.85 -9.58 -7.06
CA GLN A 135 2.60 -8.82 -6.92
C GLN A 135 2.60 -7.61 -7.87
N LEU A 136 3.72 -6.90 -7.98
CA LEU A 136 3.86 -5.77 -8.88
C LEU A 136 3.77 -6.18 -10.35
N ASP A 137 4.28 -7.34 -10.74
CA ASP A 137 4.13 -7.87 -12.10
C ASP A 137 2.66 -8.08 -12.47
N ALA A 138 1.89 -8.69 -11.56
CA ALA A 138 0.46 -8.91 -11.77
C ALA A 138 -0.31 -7.59 -11.93
N TRP A 139 0.05 -6.57 -11.15
CA TRP A 139 -0.51 -5.24 -11.29
C TRP A 139 -0.08 -4.56 -12.60
N ALA A 140 1.20 -4.55 -12.92
CA ALA A 140 1.73 -3.92 -14.13
C ALA A 140 1.13 -4.55 -15.40
N ALA A 141 0.93 -5.86 -15.42
CA ALA A 141 0.27 -6.57 -16.53
C ALA A 141 -1.20 -6.16 -16.73
N ALA A 142 -1.90 -5.80 -15.64
CA ALA A 142 -3.32 -5.45 -15.70
C ALA A 142 -3.56 -3.95 -15.95
N VAL A 143 -2.82 -3.08 -15.27
CA VAL A 143 -3.08 -1.62 -15.28
C VAL A 143 -2.06 -0.84 -16.10
N GLY A 144 -0.97 -1.48 -16.54
CA GLY A 144 0.14 -0.81 -17.20
C GLY A 144 1.14 -0.23 -16.21
N ARG A 145 2.43 -0.41 -16.50
CA ARG A 145 3.52 0.01 -15.62
C ARG A 145 3.61 1.52 -15.44
N ASP A 146 3.33 2.29 -16.50
CA ASP A 146 3.46 3.76 -16.48
C ASP A 146 2.50 4.43 -15.49
N ARG A 147 1.37 3.76 -15.19
CA ARG A 147 0.41 4.21 -14.19
C ARG A 147 0.86 3.92 -12.76
N MET A 148 1.83 3.03 -12.56
CA MET A 148 2.27 2.62 -11.24
C MET A 148 3.36 3.54 -10.70
N HIS A 149 3.12 4.12 -9.53
CA HIS A 149 4.10 4.87 -8.77
C HIS A 149 4.51 4.07 -7.53
N VAL A 150 5.66 3.40 -7.62
CA VAL A 150 6.17 2.52 -6.57
C VAL A 150 7.24 3.24 -5.76
N MET A 151 6.99 3.35 -4.46
CA MET A 151 7.84 4.06 -3.50
C MET A 151 8.39 3.10 -2.45
N VAL A 152 9.49 3.48 -1.82
CA VAL A 152 10.10 2.77 -0.68
C VAL A 152 9.97 3.65 0.57
N TYR A 153 9.34 3.13 1.62
CA TYR A 153 9.05 3.84 2.86
C TYR A 153 10.28 4.50 3.46
N GLU A 154 11.39 3.76 3.54
CA GLU A 154 12.66 4.25 4.09
C GLU A 154 13.22 5.43 3.28
N VAL A 155 13.01 5.46 1.96
CA VAL A 155 13.40 6.57 1.08
C VAL A 155 12.45 7.74 1.27
N VAL A 156 11.14 7.48 1.25
CA VAL A 156 10.10 8.51 1.47
C VAL A 156 10.27 9.20 2.82
N ARG A 157 10.71 8.49 3.86
CA ARG A 157 10.98 9.06 5.18
C ARG A 157 12.16 10.06 5.21
N ARG A 158 13.07 10.01 4.22
CA ARG A 158 14.19 10.97 4.13
C ARG A 158 13.74 12.32 3.58
N ASP A 159 12.77 12.31 2.67
CA ASP A 159 12.17 13.53 2.10
C ASP A 159 10.68 13.32 1.81
N PRO A 160 9.82 13.44 2.85
CA PRO A 160 8.39 13.24 2.70
C PRO A 160 7.72 14.29 1.80
N GLN A 161 8.24 15.51 1.78
CA GLN A 161 7.71 16.59 0.95
C GLN A 161 7.87 16.23 -0.53
N ALA A 162 9.08 15.89 -0.97
CA ALA A 162 9.32 15.55 -2.37
C ALA A 162 8.48 14.35 -2.83
N ALA A 163 8.30 13.35 -1.97
CA ALA A 163 7.49 12.17 -2.29
C ALA A 163 6.00 12.48 -2.44
N VAL A 164 5.43 13.32 -1.57
CA VAL A 164 4.00 13.70 -1.65
C VAL A 164 3.76 14.68 -2.81
N ASP A 165 4.69 15.61 -3.04
CA ASP A 165 4.66 16.52 -4.20
C ASP A 165 4.53 15.77 -5.53
N GLU A 166 5.29 14.69 -5.70
CA GLU A 166 5.24 13.85 -6.90
C GLU A 166 3.86 13.23 -7.10
N VAL A 167 3.21 12.79 -6.02
CA VAL A 167 1.84 12.26 -6.09
C VAL A 167 0.85 13.36 -6.43
N TRP A 168 0.95 14.55 -5.82
CA TRP A 168 0.10 15.70 -6.15
C TRP A 168 0.21 16.11 -7.62
N ARG A 169 1.43 16.19 -8.16
CA ARG A 169 1.65 16.48 -9.59
C ARG A 169 1.02 15.41 -10.48
N ARG A 170 1.11 14.13 -10.12
CA ARG A 170 0.51 13.02 -10.88
C ARG A 170 -1.01 13.05 -10.92
N ILE A 171 -1.66 13.54 -9.87
CA ILE A 171 -3.12 13.70 -9.84
C ILE A 171 -3.57 15.07 -10.39
N GLY A 172 -2.62 15.92 -10.80
CA GLY A 172 -2.88 17.19 -11.48
C GLY A 172 -3.09 18.39 -10.57
N VAL A 173 -2.55 18.38 -9.34
CA VAL A 173 -2.63 19.52 -8.41
C VAL A 173 -1.25 20.05 -8.03
N ASP A 174 -1.17 21.35 -7.76
CA ASP A 174 0.07 22.01 -7.35
C ASP A 174 0.44 21.64 -5.90
N PRO A 175 1.71 21.36 -5.60
CA PRO A 175 2.12 21.02 -4.24
C PRO A 175 1.88 22.12 -3.20
N VAL A 176 1.63 21.70 -1.96
CA VAL A 176 1.53 22.59 -0.78
C VAL A 176 2.54 22.17 0.30
N PRO A 177 2.99 23.10 1.16
CA PRO A 177 3.87 22.73 2.28
C PRO A 177 3.22 21.72 3.23
N LEU A 178 3.94 20.65 3.56
CA LEU A 178 3.50 19.68 4.56
C LEU A 178 3.67 20.22 5.98
N ALA A 179 2.75 19.81 6.85
CA ALA A 179 2.82 19.99 8.30
C ALA A 179 2.89 18.65 9.02
N GLU A 180 3.38 18.66 10.26
CA GLU A 180 3.36 17.50 11.18
C GLU A 180 3.96 16.19 10.60
N VAL A 181 4.99 16.31 9.76
CA VAL A 181 5.60 15.19 9.02
C VAL A 181 6.11 14.06 9.94
N GLU A 182 6.56 14.42 11.14
CA GLU A 182 7.09 13.50 12.16
C GLU A 182 6.01 12.90 13.07
N ARG A 183 4.73 13.25 12.87
CA ARG A 183 3.66 12.74 13.71
C ARG A 183 3.51 11.23 13.53
N ALA A 184 3.63 10.49 14.63
CA ALA A 184 3.41 9.05 14.63
C ALA A 184 1.97 8.71 14.23
N SER A 185 1.79 7.76 13.32
CA SER A 185 0.46 7.26 12.96
C SER A 185 -0.15 6.47 14.12
N GLY A 186 -1.43 6.73 14.43
CA GLY A 186 -2.21 5.97 15.41
C GLY A 186 -2.43 4.48 15.06
N SER A 187 -2.00 4.05 13.87
CA SER A 187 -2.07 2.66 13.40
C SER A 187 -0.85 1.79 13.79
N SER A 188 0.10 2.35 14.54
CA SER A 188 1.25 1.62 15.08
C SER A 188 0.81 0.57 16.11
N SER A 189 1.44 -0.60 16.09
CA SER A 189 1.20 -1.65 17.10
C SER A 189 2.38 -1.66 18.05
N GLN A 190 2.08 -1.69 19.35
CA GLN A 190 3.06 -1.68 20.45
C GLN A 190 3.25 -3.07 21.07
N ALA A 191 2.53 -4.09 20.60
CA ALA A 191 2.68 -5.43 21.12
C ALA A 191 4.06 -6.01 20.74
N GLU A 192 4.60 -6.82 21.65
CA GLU A 192 5.78 -7.64 21.37
C GLU A 192 5.37 -8.92 20.63
N TRP A 193 6.30 -9.42 19.83
CA TRP A 193 6.17 -10.69 19.13
C TRP A 193 7.58 -11.25 18.91
N ASP A 194 7.74 -12.50 19.30
CA ASP A 194 9.03 -13.19 19.28
C ASP A 194 9.23 -13.98 17.99
N TRP A 195 10.46 -13.93 17.48
CA TRP A 195 10.85 -14.71 16.33
C TRP A 195 10.92 -16.19 16.68
N THR A 196 10.29 -17.03 15.86
CA THR A 196 10.61 -18.46 15.85
C THR A 196 12.07 -18.64 15.41
N PRO A 197 12.86 -19.51 16.08
CA PRO A 197 14.24 -19.77 15.68
C PRO A 197 14.35 -20.11 14.18
N GLY A 198 15.25 -19.45 13.45
CA GLY A 198 15.47 -19.68 12.02
C GLY A 198 14.48 -18.98 11.08
N LEU A 199 13.40 -18.38 11.59
CA LEU A 199 12.37 -17.76 10.75
C LEU A 199 12.86 -16.49 10.08
N LYS A 200 13.59 -15.63 10.81
CA LYS A 200 14.12 -14.38 10.24
C LYS A 200 15.08 -14.69 9.09
N GLU A 201 15.98 -15.64 9.31
CA GLU A 201 16.97 -16.11 8.33
C GLU A 201 16.27 -16.70 7.10
N SER A 202 15.22 -17.50 7.30
CA SER A 202 14.42 -18.05 6.20
C SER A 202 13.73 -16.95 5.39
N LEU A 203 13.17 -15.93 6.04
CA LEU A 203 12.59 -14.77 5.37
C LEU A 203 13.63 -13.97 4.58
N GLN A 204 14.82 -13.77 5.14
CA GLN A 204 15.93 -13.10 4.45
C GLN A 204 16.32 -13.85 3.17
N VAL A 205 16.42 -15.18 3.22
CA VAL A 205 16.69 -16.02 2.03
C VAL A 205 15.58 -15.88 1.00
N MET A 206 14.31 -15.93 1.41
CA MET A 206 13.17 -15.81 0.50
C MET A 206 13.04 -14.42 -0.15
N TYR A 207 13.34 -13.36 0.60
CA TYR A 207 13.13 -11.98 0.14
C TYR A 207 14.32 -11.37 -0.59
N ARG A 208 15.54 -11.91 -0.46
CA ARG A 208 16.71 -11.37 -1.19
C ARG A 208 16.52 -11.38 -2.72
N PRO A 209 16.05 -12.47 -3.36
CA PRO A 209 15.76 -12.45 -4.79
C PRO A 209 14.64 -11.48 -5.17
N GLN A 210 13.67 -11.25 -4.28
CA GLN A 210 12.59 -10.27 -4.49
C GLN A 210 13.16 -8.85 -4.49
N ALA A 211 14.03 -8.51 -3.54
CA ALA A 211 14.67 -7.20 -3.46
C ALA A 211 15.57 -6.92 -4.68
N GLU A 212 16.32 -7.92 -5.14
CA GLU A 212 17.13 -7.82 -6.37
C GLU A 212 16.27 -7.50 -7.60
N ARG A 213 15.11 -8.16 -7.73
CA ARG A 213 14.14 -7.88 -8.80
C ARG A 213 13.54 -6.48 -8.68
N LEU A 214 13.24 -6.01 -7.48
CA LEU A 214 12.74 -4.64 -7.28
C LEU A 214 13.79 -3.59 -7.67
N ALA A 215 15.05 -3.79 -7.30
CA ALA A 215 16.14 -2.92 -7.70
C ALA A 215 16.34 -2.92 -9.23
N LYS A 216 16.41 -4.11 -9.83
CA LYS A 216 16.66 -4.29 -11.27
C LYS A 216 15.48 -3.85 -12.13
N ASP A 217 14.31 -4.42 -11.85
CA ASP A 217 13.16 -4.30 -12.72
C ASP A 217 12.44 -2.98 -12.46
N TRP A 218 12.39 -2.47 -11.23
CA TRP A 218 11.68 -1.25 -10.85
C TRP A 218 12.58 -0.05 -10.54
N GLY A 219 13.91 -0.22 -10.50
CA GLY A 219 14.84 0.87 -10.21
C GLY A 219 14.77 1.38 -8.77
N LEU A 220 14.26 0.57 -7.84
CA LEU A 220 14.04 1.00 -6.45
C LEU A 220 15.33 0.92 -5.62
N ASP A 221 15.58 1.96 -4.83
CA ASP A 221 16.60 1.92 -3.77
C ASP A 221 16.08 1.10 -2.58
N VAL A 222 16.53 -0.16 -2.52
CA VAL A 222 16.25 -1.10 -1.44
C VAL A 222 17.43 -1.27 -0.48
N SER A 223 18.50 -0.47 -0.63
CA SER A 223 19.71 -0.56 0.20
C SER A 223 19.45 -0.24 1.67
N ALA A 224 18.36 0.49 1.95
CA ALA A 224 17.94 0.85 3.29
C ALA A 224 17.23 -0.29 4.06
N TRP A 225 16.99 -1.44 3.43
CA TRP A 225 16.30 -2.58 4.04
C TRP A 225 17.22 -3.40 4.94
N SER A 226 17.49 -2.86 6.14
CA SER A 226 18.36 -3.46 7.15
C SER A 226 17.97 -4.87 7.57
N GLY A 227 16.69 -5.24 7.44
CA GLY A 227 16.18 -6.57 7.74
C GLY A 227 16.68 -7.65 6.78
N LEU A 228 17.19 -7.28 5.61
CA LEU A 228 17.79 -8.19 4.62
C LEU A 228 19.31 -8.41 4.80
N HIS A 229 19.92 -7.67 5.72
CA HIS A 229 21.34 -7.72 6.06
C HIS A 229 21.58 -8.36 7.44
#